data_AF-A0A1X3DV28-F1
#
_entry.id   AF-A0A1X3DV28-F1
#
_cell.length_a   1.000
_cell.length_b   1.000
_cell.length_c   1.000
_cell.angle_alpha   90.00
_cell.angle_beta   90.00
_cell.angle_gamma   90.00
#
_symmetry.space_group_name_H-M   'P 1'
#
loop_
_entity.id
_entity.type
_entity.pdbx_description
1 polymer ?
#
loop_
_entity_poly.entity_id
_entity_poly.type
_entity_poly.pdbx_seq_one_letter_code
_entity_poly.pdbx_strand_id
1 'polypeptide(L)'
;MPSIAAYDLSDQQRTLVRLIVNEGKRPEEAAELAGYHPKSVYKTMRLPAVAAAISESIQLDLAVVGAPLAYRVAKSLLQDAGVSARVRADLSIKVLDRAGHIAPTRKDSSSQQKALSEMSRDELAAFIERNQAEIDKVEGELASRAKDVSYLG
;
A
#
# COMPACT_ATOMS: atom_id res chain seq x y z
N MET A 1 -3.53 -14.06 6.19
CA MET A 1 -2.22 -14.15 5.54
C MET A 1 -1.68 -15.53 5.84
N PRO A 2 -1.46 -16.42 4.85
CA PRO A 2 -0.85 -17.71 5.12
C PRO A 2 0.58 -17.46 5.61
N SER A 3 0.91 -18.09 6.75
CA SER A 3 2.25 -18.17 7.32
C SER A 3 3.11 -19.12 6.48
N ILE A 4 4.45 -19.01 6.54
CA ILE A 4 5.46 -19.96 6.01
C ILE A 4 5.11 -21.43 6.33
N ALA A 5 4.24 -21.69 7.31
CA ALA A 5 3.64 -22.98 7.61
C ALA A 5 2.64 -23.54 6.57
N ALA A 6 2.13 -22.75 5.62
CA ALA A 6 1.06 -23.16 4.70
C ALA A 6 1.56 -23.84 3.40
N TYR A 7 2.86 -23.78 3.14
CA TYR A 7 3.48 -24.53 2.04
C TYR A 7 4.30 -25.67 2.66
N ASP A 8 4.03 -26.91 2.24
CA ASP A 8 4.86 -28.09 2.56
C ASP A 8 6.23 -27.96 1.87
N LEU A 9 7.06 -27.06 2.40
CA LEU A 9 8.44 -26.90 2.00
C LEU A 9 9.26 -28.00 2.65
N SER A 10 10.11 -28.64 1.85
CA SER A 10 11.14 -29.53 2.39
C SER A 10 12.16 -28.77 3.22
N ASP A 11 12.88 -29.47 4.11
CA ASP A 11 13.93 -28.85 4.93
C ASP A 11 15.03 -28.20 4.09
N GLN A 12 15.34 -28.78 2.92
CA GLN A 12 16.27 -28.20 1.96
C GLN A 12 15.74 -26.87 1.39
N GLN A 13 14.46 -26.81 1.02
CA GLN A 13 13.83 -25.57 0.53
C GLN A 13 13.78 -24.50 1.62
N ARG A 14 13.42 -24.87 2.86
CA ARG A 14 13.43 -23.94 4.01
C ARG A 14 14.82 -23.37 4.26
N THR A 15 15.84 -24.23 4.19
CA THR A 15 17.24 -23.84 4.34
C THR A 15 17.69 -22.89 3.22
N LEU A 16 17.33 -23.21 1.97
CA LEU A 16 17.61 -22.35 0.82
C LEU A 16 16.99 -20.96 0.98
N VAL A 17 15.72 -20.88 1.37
CA VAL A 17 15.01 -19.60 1.59
C VAL A 17 15.72 -18.77 2.67
N ARG A 18 16.06 -19.39 3.81
CA ARG A 18 16.75 -18.70 4.91
C ARG A 18 18.11 -18.13 4.48
N LEU A 19 18.92 -18.93 3.77
CA LEU A 19 20.25 -18.53 3.31
C LEU A 19 20.17 -17.34 2.34
N ILE A 20 19.19 -17.33 1.45
CA ILE A 20 19.01 -16.25 0.47
C ILE A 20 18.51 -14.98 1.17
N VAL A 21 17.45 -15.08 1.98
CA VAL A 21 16.74 -13.90 2.50
C VAL A 21 17.41 -13.33 3.75
N ASN A 22 17.71 -14.16 4.74
CA ASN A 22 18.17 -13.70 6.04
C ASN A 22 19.69 -13.51 6.08
N GLU A 23 20.43 -14.38 5.38
CA GLU A 23 21.90 -14.33 5.34
C GLU A 23 22.44 -13.59 4.10
N GLY A 24 21.55 -13.22 3.16
CA GLY A 24 21.93 -12.47 1.95
C GLY A 24 22.86 -13.24 1.01
N LYS A 25 22.89 -14.57 1.07
CA LYS A 25 23.75 -15.40 0.24
C LYS A 25 23.33 -15.34 -1.22
N ARG A 26 24.31 -15.47 -2.13
CA ARG A 26 24.02 -15.63 -3.56
C ARG A 26 23.26 -16.94 -3.77
N PRO A 27 22.31 -17.01 -4.73
CA PRO A 27 21.52 -18.22 -4.96
C PRO A 27 22.36 -19.48 -5.14
N GLU A 28 23.48 -19.41 -5.87
CA GLU A 28 24.36 -20.54 -6.13
C GLU A 28 25.03 -21.06 -4.85
N GLU A 29 25.54 -20.15 -4.00
CA GLU A 29 26.15 -20.50 -2.71
C GLU A 29 25.09 -21.07 -1.74
N ALA A 30 23.92 -20.44 -1.69
CA ALA A 30 22.81 -20.92 -0.89
C ALA A 30 22.33 -22.31 -1.32
N ALA A 31 22.40 -22.61 -2.62
CA ALA A 31 22.05 -23.91 -3.16
C ALA A 31 23.03 -25.00 -2.68
N GLU A 32 24.33 -24.77 -2.77
CA GLU A 32 25.35 -25.72 -2.29
C GLU A 32 25.16 -26.02 -0.80
N LEU A 33 24.98 -24.98 0.01
CA LEU A 33 24.77 -25.11 1.45
C LEU A 33 23.44 -25.79 1.81
N ALA A 34 22.41 -25.64 0.98
CA ALA A 34 21.13 -26.32 1.14
C ALA A 34 21.10 -27.75 0.54
N GLY A 35 22.20 -28.21 -0.07
CA GLY A 35 22.31 -29.54 -0.67
C GLY A 35 21.76 -29.65 -2.11
N TYR A 36 21.56 -28.53 -2.78
CA TYR A 36 21.21 -28.46 -4.20
C TYR A 36 22.44 -28.25 -5.08
N HIS A 37 22.37 -28.73 -6.32
CA HIS A 37 23.37 -28.37 -7.33
C HIS A 37 23.18 -26.89 -7.76
N PRO A 38 24.24 -26.06 -7.84
CA PRO A 38 24.16 -24.62 -8.13
C PRO A 38 23.30 -24.26 -9.35
N LYS A 39 23.50 -24.98 -10.46
CA LYS A 39 22.76 -24.76 -11.72
C LYS A 39 21.24 -24.98 -11.60
N SER A 40 20.79 -25.71 -10.59
CA SER A 40 19.37 -26.04 -10.39
C SER A 40 18.61 -24.97 -9.60
N VAL A 41 19.32 -24.06 -8.91
CA VAL A 41 18.71 -23.17 -7.92
C VAL A 41 17.64 -22.26 -8.50
N TYR A 42 17.88 -21.68 -9.68
CA TYR A 42 16.92 -20.79 -10.31
C TYR A 42 15.64 -21.50 -10.74
N LYS A 43 15.71 -22.81 -11.02
CA LYS A 43 14.52 -23.64 -11.27
C LYS A 43 13.77 -23.87 -9.96
N THR A 44 14.49 -24.22 -8.89
CA THR A 44 13.91 -24.43 -7.55
C THR A 44 13.25 -23.17 -6.99
N MET A 45 13.88 -22.01 -7.12
CA MET A 45 13.32 -20.71 -6.68
C MET A 45 12.05 -20.32 -7.43
N ARG A 46 11.86 -20.81 -8.67
CA ARG A 46 10.66 -20.56 -9.46
C ARG A 46 9.50 -21.51 -9.13
N LEU A 47 9.72 -22.53 -8.30
CA LEU A 47 8.63 -23.38 -7.83
C LEU A 47 7.65 -22.52 -7.02
N PRO A 48 6.33 -22.58 -7.26
CA PRO A 48 5.37 -21.68 -6.63
C PRO A 48 5.46 -21.62 -5.11
N ALA A 49 5.63 -22.77 -4.44
CA ALA A 49 5.79 -22.84 -3.00
C ALA A 49 7.06 -22.12 -2.50
N VAL A 50 8.19 -22.32 -3.19
CA VAL A 50 9.47 -21.69 -2.83
C VAL A 50 9.43 -20.18 -3.11
N ALA A 51 8.89 -19.77 -4.26
CA ALA A 51 8.73 -18.35 -4.61
C ALA A 51 7.84 -17.61 -3.61
N ALA A 52 6.72 -18.23 -3.21
CA ALA A 52 5.84 -17.69 -2.18
C ALA A 52 6.57 -17.54 -0.84
N ALA A 53 7.31 -18.57 -0.42
CA ALA A 53 8.09 -18.55 0.81
C ALA A 53 9.19 -17.48 0.82
N ILE A 54 9.90 -17.29 -0.31
CA ILE A 54 10.89 -16.21 -0.46
C ILE A 54 10.20 -14.85 -0.33
N SER A 55 9.09 -14.64 -1.04
CA SER A 55 8.33 -13.39 -1.00
C SER A 55 7.85 -13.07 0.42
N GLU A 56 7.27 -14.04 1.10
CA GLU A 56 6.80 -13.90 2.48
C GLU A 56 7.95 -13.61 3.45
N SER A 57 9.07 -14.34 3.33
CA SER A 57 10.25 -14.12 4.16
C SER A 57 10.84 -12.72 3.96
N ILE A 58 10.88 -12.21 2.71
CA ILE A 58 11.33 -10.85 2.41
C ILE A 58 10.38 -9.82 3.03
N GLN A 59 9.07 -10.03 2.94
CA GLN A 59 8.09 -9.12 3.54
C GLN A 59 8.25 -9.05 5.06
N LEU A 60 8.47 -10.20 5.72
CA LEU A 60 8.70 -10.26 7.16
C LEU A 60 10.01 -9.56 7.55
N ASP A 61 11.11 -9.86 6.84
CA ASP A 61 12.40 -9.24 7.10
C ASP A 61 12.36 -7.73 6.88
N LEU A 62 11.73 -7.28 5.79
CA LEU A 62 11.52 -5.86 5.53
C LEU A 62 10.68 -5.19 6.63
N ALA A 63 9.65 -5.86 7.15
CA ALA A 63 8.81 -5.29 8.21
C ALA A 63 9.55 -5.20 9.55
N VAL A 64 10.31 -6.24 9.91
CA VAL A 64 10.92 -6.38 11.24
C VAL A 64 12.28 -5.72 11.33
N VAL A 65 13.10 -5.80 10.27
CA VAL A 65 14.49 -5.32 10.28
C VAL A 65 14.64 -4.12 9.36
N GLY A 66 14.16 -4.23 8.11
CA GLY A 66 14.37 -3.22 7.08
C GLY A 66 13.70 -1.87 7.40
N ALA A 67 12.42 -1.89 7.79
CA ALA A 67 11.65 -0.68 8.06
C ALA A 67 12.18 0.10 9.28
N PRO A 68 12.51 -0.54 10.43
CA PRO A 68 13.16 0.18 11.53
C PRO A 68 14.54 0.73 11.17
N LEU A 69 15.33 0.03 10.35
CA LEU A 69 16.61 0.54 9.87
C LEU A 69 16.41 1.78 8.97
N ALA A 70 15.52 1.69 7.98
CA ALA A 70 15.19 2.81 7.09
C ALA A 70 14.69 4.02 7.87
N TYR A 71 13.83 3.81 8.88
CA TYR A 71 13.35 4.89 9.74
C TYR A 71 14.47 5.56 10.55
N ARG A 72 15.41 4.78 11.10
CA ARG A 72 16.58 5.33 11.80
C ARG A 72 17.47 6.17 10.89
N VAL A 73 17.73 5.68 9.67
CA VAL A 73 18.48 6.44 8.65
C VAL A 73 17.74 7.73 8.32
N ALA A 74 16.43 7.65 8.09
CA ALA A 74 15.63 8.83 7.80
C ALA A 74 15.73 9.88 8.92
N LYS A 75 15.55 9.45 10.17
CA LYS A 75 15.69 10.33 11.35
C LYS A 75 17.07 10.99 11.42
N SER A 76 18.14 10.24 11.16
CA SER A 76 19.51 10.77 11.16
C SER A 76 19.72 11.83 10.08
N LEU A 77 19.28 11.56 8.85
CA LEU A 77 19.45 12.48 7.72
C LEU A 77 18.62 13.77 7.89
N LEU A 78 17.46 13.69 8.55
CA LEU A 78 16.64 14.85 8.86
C LEU A 78 17.30 15.79 9.88
N GLN A 79 18.12 15.25 10.79
CA GLN A 79 18.83 16.01 11.82
C GLN A 79 20.21 16.52 11.36
N ASP A 80 20.73 15.97 10.26
CA ASP A 80 22.05 16.33 9.74
C ASP A 80 22.02 17.66 8.97
N ALA A 81 22.69 18.67 9.53
CA ALA A 81 22.83 20.00 8.93
C ALA A 81 23.60 19.96 7.58
N GLY A 82 24.48 18.99 7.39
CA GLY A 82 25.28 18.80 6.18
C GLY A 82 24.51 18.20 5.00
N VAL A 83 23.37 17.58 5.24
CA VAL A 83 22.46 17.12 4.17
C VAL A 83 21.76 18.32 3.55
N SER A 84 21.61 18.32 2.21
CA SER A 84 20.95 19.43 1.52
C SER A 84 19.53 19.68 2.04
N ALA A 85 19.14 20.96 2.14
CA ALA A 85 17.81 21.35 2.59
C ALA A 85 16.69 20.71 1.75
N ARG A 86 16.93 20.53 0.44
CA ARG A 86 16.00 19.86 -0.48
C ARG A 86 15.78 18.39 -0.10
N VAL A 87 16.86 17.64 0.16
CA VAL A 87 16.75 16.23 0.56
C VAL A 87 16.06 16.10 1.91
N ARG A 88 16.37 16.98 2.88
CA ARG A 88 15.66 17.00 4.16
C ARG A 88 14.16 17.28 3.99
N ALA A 89 13.81 18.27 3.18
CA ALA A 89 12.40 18.59 2.91
C ALA A 89 11.65 17.42 2.26
N ASP A 90 12.21 16.82 1.23
CA ASP A 90 11.64 15.64 0.55
C ASP A 90 11.46 14.45 1.51
N LEU A 91 12.47 14.15 2.32
CA LEU A 91 12.42 13.08 3.31
C LEU A 91 11.39 13.36 4.42
N SER A 92 11.29 14.61 4.89
CA SER A 92 10.28 15.01 5.88
C SER A 92 8.87 14.75 5.38
N ILE A 93 8.57 15.17 4.15
CA ILE A 93 7.26 14.95 3.52
C ILE A 93 6.97 13.44 3.44
N LYS A 94 7.94 12.64 2.96
CA LYS A 94 7.77 11.19 2.85
C LYS A 94 7.52 10.51 4.20
N VAL A 95 8.21 10.93 5.26
CA VAL A 95 7.99 10.37 6.61
C VAL A 95 6.60 10.73 7.13
N LEU A 96 6.17 11.98 6.95
CA LEU A 96 4.84 12.45 7.34
C LEU A 96 3.73 11.73 6.59
N ASP A 97 3.86 11.58 5.26
CA ASP A 97 2.90 10.86 4.43
C ASP A 97 2.75 9.40 4.89
N ARG A 98 3.87 8.73 5.23
CA ARG A 98 3.85 7.34 5.71
C ARG A 98 3.30 7.19 7.14
N ALA A 99 3.37 8.25 7.94
CA ALA A 99 2.72 8.31 9.25
C ALA A 99 1.21 8.62 9.16
N GLY A 100 0.67 8.87 7.96
CA GLY A 100 -0.72 9.23 7.75
C GLY A 100 -1.01 10.73 7.88
N HIS A 101 0.00 11.58 8.02
CA HIS A 101 -0.12 13.04 7.95
C HIS A 101 -0.16 13.51 6.49
N ILE A 102 -1.05 12.92 5.71
CA ILE A 102 -1.25 13.27 4.30
C ILE A 102 -2.05 14.57 4.19
N ALA A 103 -1.80 15.34 3.13
CA ALA A 103 -2.65 16.46 2.80
C ALA A 103 -4.10 15.99 2.57
N PRO A 104 -5.12 16.70 3.07
CA PRO A 104 -6.52 16.33 2.85
C PRO A 104 -6.81 16.15 1.37
N THR A 105 -7.28 14.97 0.98
CA THR A 105 -7.73 14.76 -0.39
C THR A 105 -9.15 15.29 -0.53
N ARG A 106 -9.57 15.71 -1.74
CA ARG A 106 -10.95 16.21 -2.00
C ARG A 106 -12.08 15.26 -1.55
N LYS A 107 -11.79 13.98 -1.25
CA LYS A 107 -12.76 13.03 -0.70
C LYS A 107 -12.91 13.16 0.82
N ASP A 108 -11.89 13.61 1.53
CA ASP A 108 -11.92 13.74 3.00
C ASP A 108 -12.75 14.96 3.46
N SER A 109 -13.17 15.81 2.52
CA SER A 109 -14.12 16.90 2.76
C SER A 109 -15.58 16.47 2.73
N SER A 110 -15.91 15.18 2.52
CA SER A 110 -17.22 14.69 2.95
C SER A 110 -17.18 14.58 4.47
N SER A 111 -17.45 15.71 5.13
CA SER A 111 -17.82 15.78 6.54
C SER A 111 -18.54 14.52 6.95
N GLN A 112 -18.17 13.90 8.08
CA GLN A 112 -18.98 12.89 8.76
C GLN A 112 -20.43 13.38 8.80
N GLN A 113 -21.23 12.98 7.82
CA GLN A 113 -22.65 13.24 7.84
C GLN A 113 -23.16 12.28 8.90
N LYS A 114 -23.78 12.84 9.96
CA LYS A 114 -24.52 12.04 10.94
C LYS A 114 -25.38 11.03 10.20
N ALA A 115 -25.53 9.82 10.73
CA ALA A 115 -26.48 8.90 10.15
C ALA A 115 -27.87 9.56 10.15
N LEU A 116 -28.73 9.28 9.16
CA LEU A 116 -30.07 9.89 9.08
C LEU A 116 -30.89 9.67 10.35
N SER A 117 -30.66 8.55 11.04
CA SER A 117 -31.26 8.21 12.34
C SER A 117 -30.79 9.08 13.52
N GLU A 118 -29.68 9.79 13.36
CA GLU A 118 -29.02 10.62 14.39
C GLU A 118 -29.21 12.13 14.13
N MET A 119 -29.84 12.49 13.01
CA MET A 119 -30.14 13.87 12.68
C MET A 119 -31.39 14.35 13.43
N SER A 120 -31.35 15.58 13.94
CA SER A 120 -32.54 16.24 14.45
C SER A 120 -33.53 16.53 13.31
N ARG A 121 -34.77 16.89 13.66
CA ARG A 121 -35.81 17.23 12.67
C ARG A 121 -35.38 18.38 11.74
N ASP A 122 -34.73 19.40 12.30
CA ASP A 122 -34.28 20.56 11.53
C ASP A 122 -33.07 20.21 10.65
N GLU A 123 -32.18 19.34 11.14
CA GLU A 123 -31.05 18.81 10.37
C GLU A 123 -31.54 17.94 9.19
N LEU A 124 -32.58 17.13 9.39
CA LEU A 124 -33.22 16.35 8.32
C LEU A 124 -33.92 17.23 7.29
N ALA A 125 -34.61 18.29 7.72
CA ALA A 125 -35.25 19.23 6.81
C ALA A 125 -34.22 19.92 5.90
N ALA A 126 -33.12 20.40 6.47
CA ALA A 126 -32.02 21.00 5.71
C ALA A 126 -31.31 19.99 4.79
N PHE A 127 -31.19 18.73 5.21
CA PHE A 127 -30.64 17.66 4.38
C PHE A 127 -31.53 17.36 3.17
N ILE A 128 -32.86 17.30 3.36
CA ILE A 128 -33.83 17.09 2.28
C ILE A 128 -33.78 18.26 1.29
N GLU A 129 -33.78 19.50 1.77
CA GLU A 129 -33.73 20.69 0.92
C GLU A 129 -32.47 20.70 0.03
N ARG A 130 -31.31 20.39 0.62
CA ARG A 130 -30.05 20.29 -0.13
C ARG A 130 -30.10 19.23 -1.22
N ASN A 131 -30.60 18.03 -0.90
CA ASN A 131 -30.67 16.95 -1.87
C ASN A 131 -31.70 17.24 -2.98
N GLN A 132 -32.81 17.89 -2.65
CA GLN A 132 -33.79 18.30 -3.65
C GLN A 132 -33.17 19.29 -4.65
N ALA A 133 -32.42 20.28 -4.16
CA ALA A 133 -31.71 21.22 -5.03
C ALA A 133 -30.67 20.52 -5.94
N GLU A 134 -30.03 19.45 -5.47
CA GLU A 134 -29.10 18.66 -6.27
C GLU A 134 -29.83 17.82 -7.34
N ILE A 135 -30.97 17.22 -6.99
CA ILE A 135 -31.83 16.49 -7.94
C ILE A 135 -32.31 17.44 -9.04
N ASP A 136 -32.89 18.59 -8.68
CA ASP A 136 -33.41 19.58 -9.62
C ASP A 136 -32.32 20.05 -10.61
N LYS A 137 -31.10 20.25 -10.09
CA LYS A 137 -29.94 20.61 -10.92
C LYS A 137 -29.61 19.51 -11.92
N VAL A 138 -29.51 18.26 -11.48
CA VAL A 138 -29.17 17.13 -12.35
C VAL A 138 -30.26 16.89 -13.40
N GLU A 139 -31.53 16.98 -13.01
CA GLU A 139 -32.66 16.89 -13.94
C GLU A 139 -32.63 18.02 -14.98
N GLY A 140 -32.31 19.24 -14.58
CA GLY A 140 -32.12 20.37 -15.49
C GLY A 140 -30.97 20.16 -16.49
N GLU A 141 -29.85 19.60 -16.04
CA GLU A 141 -28.72 19.23 -16.89
C GLU A 141 -29.09 18.12 -17.89
N LEU A 142 -29.82 17.09 -17.44
CA LEU A 142 -30.30 16.00 -18.29
C LEU A 142 -31.31 16.48 -19.33
N ALA A 143 -32.26 17.33 -18.93
CA ALA A 143 -33.26 17.90 -19.83
C ALA A 143 -32.62 18.80 -20.90
N SER A 144 -31.59 19.58 -20.53
CA SER A 144 -30.82 20.39 -21.47
C SER A 144 -30.12 19.53 -22.52
N ARG A 145 -29.46 18.45 -22.10
CA ARG A 145 -28.80 17.49 -23.02
C ARG A 145 -29.79 16.79 -23.95
N ALA A 146 -30.98 16.45 -23.47
CA ALA A 146 -32.01 15.80 -24.28
C ALA A 146 -32.56 16.72 -25.38
N LYS A 147 -32.69 18.04 -25.11
CA LYS A 147 -33.10 19.02 -26.12
C LYS A 147 -32.07 19.13 -27.24
N ASP A 148 -30.78 19.17 -26.93
CA ASP A 148 -29.71 19.27 -27.94
C ASP A 148 -29.70 18.11 -28.95
N VAL A 149 -30.09 16.90 -28.52
CA VAL A 149 -30.19 15.73 -29.40
C VAL A 149 -31.41 15.81 -30.34
N SER A 150 -32.50 16.43 -29.90
CA SER A 150 -33.74 16.54 -30.70
C SER A 150 -33.67 17.56 -31.86
N TYR A 151 -32.71 18.50 -31.83
CA TYR A 151 -32.50 19.47 -32.92
C TYR A 151 -31.58 18.99 -34.05
N LEU A 152 -31.06 17.76 -33.97
CA LEU A 152 -30.14 17.15 -34.94
C LEU A 152 -30.78 16.02 -35.77
N GLY A 153 -32.11 15.90 -35.76
CA GLY A 153 -32.90 14.95 -36.56
C GLY A 153 -33.68 15.62 -37.68
#